data_AF-A0A150INF3-F1
#
_entry.id   AF-A0A150INF3-F1
#
_cell.length_a   1.000
_cell.length_b   1.000
_cell.length_c   1.000
_cell.angle_alpha   90.00
_cell.angle_beta   90.00
_cell.angle_gamma   90.00
#
_symmetry.space_group_name_H-M   'P 1'
#
loop_
_entity.id
_entity.type
_entity.pdbx_description
1 polymer ?
#
loop_
_entity_poly.entity_id
_entity_poly.type
_entity_poly.pdbx_seq_one_letter_code
_entity_poly.pdbx_strand_id
1 'polypeptide(L)'
;MFSKRAVAWRKQNKIFAWLAGFGIVPGFIVGYILGVITGEIKVDMAKITERAIIDLPFGRLINEVSVFGVGFPSAEMIGAGVAVAIVAYIICFGDIIVLKALIKQADEARPDEKVVVHIGRTHIITGWRNLFQGLFLPYVPLLGPQWTGGQALVVQRYMHATPEQEYTYWGGATSIFWGMSIALLINPIVQIMIPARNIGFGLTLLIQGYLCSYLAMEMCETNVQRAIAGIMAGALIMANYIKLWGSPFFSAPAMGLIIGIILYLSLEYEGKGKTKKK
;
A
#
# COMPACT_ATOMS: atom_id res chain seq x y z
N MET A 1 10.14 -14.56 0.15
CA MET A 1 9.02 -15.44 0.60
C MET A 1 7.97 -15.67 -0.48
N PHE A 2 7.90 -14.82 -1.51
CA PHE A 2 6.91 -14.92 -2.62
C PHE A 2 7.41 -15.70 -3.85
N SER A 3 8.58 -16.34 -3.79
CA SER A 3 9.14 -17.09 -4.93
C SER A 3 8.64 -18.53 -4.97
N LYS A 4 8.61 -19.15 -6.17
CA LYS A 4 8.29 -20.58 -6.33
C LYS A 4 9.14 -21.48 -5.42
N ARG A 5 10.42 -21.13 -5.24
CA ARG A 5 11.34 -21.82 -4.30
C ARG A 5 10.88 -21.71 -2.85
N ALA A 6 10.50 -20.51 -2.41
CA ALA A 6 9.99 -20.32 -1.06
C ALA A 6 8.68 -21.10 -0.83
N VAL A 7 7.77 -21.13 -1.82
CA VAL A 7 6.54 -21.93 -1.75
C VAL A 7 6.83 -23.43 -1.64
N ALA A 8 7.82 -23.95 -2.39
CA ALA A 8 8.23 -25.34 -2.27
C ALA A 8 8.79 -25.67 -0.87
N TRP A 9 9.61 -24.78 -0.30
CA TRP A 9 10.14 -24.94 1.05
C TRP A 9 9.10 -24.82 2.16
N ARG A 10 8.05 -24.00 1.97
CA ARG A 10 6.91 -23.95 2.90
C ARG A 10 6.24 -25.31 3.05
N LYS A 11 6.13 -26.09 1.97
CA LYS A 11 5.52 -27.43 2.01
C LYS A 11 6.39 -28.46 2.76
N GLN A 12 7.70 -28.26 2.80
CA GLN A 12 8.65 -29.21 3.38
C GLN A 12 8.99 -28.91 4.85
N ASN A 13 8.87 -27.65 5.29
CA ASN A 13 9.29 -27.24 6.63
C ASN A 13 8.22 -26.38 7.33
N LYS A 14 7.64 -26.93 8.41
CA LYS A 14 6.60 -26.25 9.23
C LYS A 14 7.08 -24.95 9.89
N ILE A 15 8.34 -24.90 10.32
CA ILE A 15 8.94 -23.69 10.92
C ILE A 15 9.08 -22.59 9.87
N PHE A 16 9.56 -22.95 8.67
CA PHE A 16 9.65 -22.01 7.56
C PHE A 16 8.27 -21.53 7.10
N ALA A 17 7.26 -22.43 7.07
CA ALA A 17 5.88 -22.05 6.77
C ALA A 17 5.33 -21.03 7.78
N TRP A 18 5.56 -21.26 9.07
CA TRP A 18 5.16 -20.36 10.15
C TRP A 18 5.89 -19.00 10.05
N LEU A 19 7.22 -18.98 9.92
CA LEU A 19 8.01 -17.75 9.75
C LEU A 19 7.56 -16.96 8.51
N ALA A 20 7.29 -17.67 7.42
CA ALA A 20 6.89 -17.05 6.17
C ALA A 20 5.45 -16.49 6.20
N GLY A 21 4.65 -16.85 7.20
CA GLY A 21 3.33 -16.27 7.46
C GLY A 21 3.37 -14.86 8.07
N PHE A 22 4.52 -14.43 8.61
CA PHE A 22 4.69 -13.07 9.16
C PHE A 22 5.14 -12.02 8.14
N GLY A 23 5.34 -12.41 6.88
CA GLY A 23 5.61 -11.47 5.79
C GLY A 23 6.90 -10.69 5.97
N ILE A 24 6.78 -9.38 6.26
CA ILE A 24 7.91 -8.45 6.32
C ILE A 24 8.68 -8.58 7.64
N VAL A 25 8.07 -9.13 8.70
CA VAL A 25 8.60 -9.13 10.06
C VAL A 25 9.95 -9.83 10.19
N PRO A 26 10.20 -11.03 9.61
CA PRO A 26 11.51 -11.66 9.71
C PRO A 26 12.62 -10.82 9.05
N GLY A 27 12.32 -10.18 7.92
CA GLY A 27 13.26 -9.26 7.26
C GLY A 27 13.53 -8.02 8.11
N PHE A 28 12.50 -7.50 8.77
CA PHE A 28 12.62 -6.37 9.70
C PHE A 28 13.49 -6.73 10.91
N ILE A 29 13.29 -7.89 11.53
CA ILE A 29 14.09 -8.35 12.68
C ILE A 29 15.57 -8.45 12.32
N VAL A 30 15.89 -9.05 11.16
CA VAL A 30 17.27 -9.15 10.68
C VAL A 30 17.86 -7.75 10.47
N GLY A 31 17.14 -6.86 9.78
CA GLY A 31 17.58 -5.48 9.58
C GLY A 31 17.78 -4.72 10.89
N TYR A 32 16.89 -4.92 11.86
CA TYR A 32 16.95 -4.31 13.18
C TYR A 32 18.21 -4.76 13.94
N ILE A 33 18.47 -6.06 14.00
CA ILE A 33 19.65 -6.63 14.68
C ILE A 33 20.93 -6.07 14.03
N LEU A 34 20.99 -6.07 12.70
CA LEU A 34 22.14 -5.51 11.99
C LEU A 34 22.32 -4.02 12.29
N GLY A 35 21.24 -3.23 12.29
CA GLY A 35 21.30 -1.80 12.63
C GLY A 35 21.78 -1.55 14.06
N VAL A 36 21.45 -2.43 15.02
CA VAL A 36 21.99 -2.34 16.39
C VAL A 36 23.48 -2.68 16.40
N ILE A 37 23.90 -3.74 15.70
CA ILE A 37 25.30 -4.17 15.64
C ILE A 37 26.19 -3.10 14.99
N THR A 38 25.72 -2.44 13.93
CA THR A 38 26.45 -1.35 13.25
C THR A 38 26.39 -0.02 14.01
N GLY A 39 25.54 0.09 15.04
CA GLY A 39 25.33 1.31 15.80
C GLY A 39 24.44 2.36 15.12
N GLU A 40 23.82 2.03 13.98
CA GLU A 40 22.83 2.87 13.30
C GLU A 40 21.53 2.99 14.11
N ILE A 41 21.14 1.91 14.80
CA ILE A 41 19.99 1.87 15.70
C ILE A 41 20.50 2.01 17.13
N LYS A 42 20.10 3.11 17.77
CA LYS A 42 20.35 3.36 19.19
C LYS A 42 19.06 3.14 19.95
N VAL A 43 19.04 2.10 20.77
CA VAL A 43 17.88 1.76 21.60
C VAL A 43 17.96 2.55 22.91
N ASP A 44 16.95 3.38 23.14
CA ASP A 44 16.84 4.17 24.36
C ASP A 44 15.95 3.43 25.37
N MET A 45 16.59 2.68 26.28
CA MET A 45 15.88 1.90 27.29
C MET A 45 15.07 2.77 28.26
N ALA A 46 15.47 4.02 28.49
CA ALA A 46 14.74 4.91 29.38
C ALA A 46 13.38 5.28 28.78
N LYS A 47 13.31 5.56 27.47
CA LYS A 47 12.04 5.85 26.78
C LYS A 47 11.13 4.63 26.68
N ILE A 48 11.72 3.44 26.53
CA ILE A 48 10.96 2.19 26.47
C ILE A 48 10.23 1.93 27.80
N THR A 49 10.89 2.18 28.93
CA THR A 49 10.35 1.89 30.26
C THR A 49 9.63 3.07 30.91
N GLU A 50 9.72 4.28 30.32
CA GLU A 50 9.11 5.50 30.85
C GLU A 50 7.62 5.35 31.14
N ARG A 51 6.89 4.69 30.23
CA ARG A 51 5.44 4.50 30.33
C ARG A 51 4.99 3.28 29.55
N ALA A 52 3.84 2.71 29.91
CA ALA A 52 3.25 1.57 29.21
C ALA A 52 2.42 1.98 27.98
N ILE A 53 1.70 3.10 28.05
CA ILE A 53 0.83 3.62 26.99
C ILE A 53 1.45 4.89 26.41
N ILE A 54 1.36 5.08 25.09
CA ILE A 54 1.86 6.28 24.42
C ILE A 54 1.10 7.53 24.89
N ASP A 55 1.79 8.67 24.89
CA ASP A 55 1.12 9.95 25.12
C ASP A 55 0.13 10.25 23.99
N LEU A 56 -1.06 10.75 24.36
CA LEU A 56 -2.10 11.16 23.41
C LEU A 56 -2.43 12.64 23.64
N PRO A 57 -1.60 13.57 23.13
CA PRO A 57 -1.78 15.00 23.36
C PRO A 57 -2.90 15.56 22.47
N PHE A 58 -4.15 15.19 22.74
CA PHE A 58 -5.33 15.58 21.94
C PHE A 58 -5.44 17.10 21.75
N GLY A 59 -5.17 17.89 22.80
CA GLY A 59 -5.19 19.34 22.70
C GLY A 59 -4.18 19.88 21.68
N ARG A 60 -2.96 19.32 21.68
CA ARG A 60 -1.93 19.67 20.70
C ARG A 60 -2.32 19.23 19.29
N LEU A 61 -2.88 18.03 19.15
CA LEU A 61 -3.30 17.49 17.86
C LEU A 61 -4.39 18.35 17.20
N ILE A 62 -5.36 18.82 17.99
CA ILE A 62 -6.42 19.71 17.51
C ILE A 62 -5.82 21.07 17.13
N ASN A 63 -5.00 21.65 18.01
CA ASN A 63 -4.47 23.00 17.83
C ASN A 63 -3.45 23.13 16.69
N GLU A 64 -2.59 22.12 16.48
CA GLU A 64 -1.47 22.21 15.52
C GLU A 64 -1.78 21.57 14.16
N VAL A 65 -2.78 20.70 14.08
CA VAL A 65 -2.98 19.87 12.87
C VAL A 65 -4.39 20.04 12.31
N SER A 66 -5.44 20.02 13.14
CA SER A 66 -6.83 20.10 12.67
C SER A 66 -7.22 21.49 12.12
N VAL A 67 -8.13 21.51 11.14
CA VAL A 67 -8.74 22.76 10.64
C VAL A 67 -9.48 23.54 11.72
N PHE A 68 -9.88 22.89 12.81
CA PHE A 68 -10.54 23.54 13.94
C PHE A 68 -9.55 24.31 14.83
N GLY A 69 -8.27 23.93 14.85
CA GLY A 69 -7.22 24.64 15.58
C GLY A 69 -6.42 25.60 14.71
N VAL A 70 -6.03 25.16 13.51
CA VAL A 70 -5.21 25.94 12.57
C VAL A 70 -6.04 26.91 11.72
N GLY A 71 -7.33 26.64 11.56
CA GLY A 71 -8.23 27.38 10.67
C GLY A 71 -8.40 26.71 9.30
N PHE A 72 -9.40 27.17 8.55
CA PHE A 72 -9.67 26.66 7.21
C PHE A 72 -8.63 27.19 6.19
N PRO A 73 -8.23 26.36 5.21
CA PRO A 73 -7.34 26.79 4.14
C PRO A 73 -7.96 27.90 3.29
N SER A 74 -7.12 28.81 2.77
CA SER A 74 -7.58 29.87 1.85
C SER A 74 -8.15 29.27 0.56
N ALA A 75 -9.01 30.03 -0.14
CA ALA A 75 -9.59 29.59 -1.42
C ALA A 75 -8.51 29.27 -2.47
N GLU A 76 -7.40 30.02 -2.45
CA GLU A 76 -6.23 29.75 -3.30
C GLU A 76 -5.59 28.39 -2.99
N MET A 77 -5.43 28.07 -1.70
CA MET A 77 -4.85 26.80 -1.25
C MET A 77 -5.76 25.61 -1.58
N ILE A 78 -7.08 25.79 -1.46
CA ILE A 78 -8.09 24.81 -1.91
C ILE A 78 -7.98 24.60 -3.43
N GLY A 79 -7.87 25.70 -4.20
CA GLY A 79 -7.70 25.65 -5.66
C GLY A 79 -6.44 24.88 -6.07
N ALA A 80 -5.30 25.14 -5.43
CA ALA A 80 -4.06 24.39 -5.66
C ALA A 80 -4.20 22.91 -5.24
N GLY A 81 -4.97 22.63 -4.19
CA GLY A 81 -5.25 21.29 -3.70
C GLY A 81 -5.99 20.39 -4.69
N VAL A 82 -6.78 20.96 -5.62
CA VAL A 82 -7.52 20.18 -6.64
C VAL A 82 -6.57 19.35 -7.50
N ALA A 83 -5.46 19.93 -7.95
CA ALA A 83 -4.49 19.21 -8.77
C ALA A 83 -3.88 18.02 -8.01
N VAL A 84 -3.53 18.23 -6.74
CA VAL A 84 -3.01 17.17 -5.86
C VAL A 84 -4.06 16.11 -5.57
N ALA A 85 -5.32 16.49 -5.40
CA ALA A 85 -6.43 15.58 -5.17
C ALA A 85 -6.67 14.65 -6.38
N ILE A 86 -6.56 15.17 -7.61
CA ILE A 86 -6.64 14.36 -8.83
C ILE A 86 -5.52 13.32 -8.86
N VAL A 87 -4.28 13.71 -8.56
CA VAL A 87 -3.13 12.79 -8.50
C VAL A 87 -3.33 11.72 -7.42
N ALA A 88 -3.77 12.12 -6.23
CA ALA A 88 -4.07 11.21 -5.14
C ALA A 88 -5.19 10.22 -5.52
N TYR A 89 -6.21 10.69 -6.24
CA TYR A 89 -7.28 9.84 -6.76
C TYR A 89 -6.76 8.80 -7.77
N ILE A 90 -5.87 9.20 -8.70
CA ILE A 90 -5.26 8.27 -9.67
C ILE A 90 -4.51 7.14 -8.93
N ILE A 91 -3.74 7.49 -7.90
CA ILE A 91 -3.00 6.51 -7.08
C ILE A 91 -3.97 5.58 -6.35
N CYS A 92 -4.99 6.15 -5.69
CA CYS A 92 -6.05 5.42 -4.99
C CYS A 92 -6.81 4.46 -5.92
N PHE A 93 -7.11 4.91 -7.14
CA PHE A 93 -7.75 4.08 -8.16
C PHE A 93 -6.89 2.87 -8.54
N GLY A 94 -5.58 3.07 -8.71
CA GLY A 94 -4.62 1.98 -8.93
C GLY A 94 -4.65 0.95 -7.80
N ASP A 95 -4.69 1.38 -6.54
CA ASP A 95 -4.81 0.47 -5.39
C ASP A 95 -6.11 -0.34 -5.45
N ILE A 96 -7.26 0.24 -5.81
CA ILE A 96 -8.54 -0.51 -5.93
C ILE A 96 -8.45 -1.61 -6.99
N ILE A 97 -7.75 -1.37 -8.11
CA ILE A 97 -7.51 -2.40 -9.12
C ILE A 97 -6.67 -3.53 -8.53
N VAL A 98 -5.58 -3.19 -7.83
CA VAL A 98 -4.71 -4.17 -7.19
C VAL A 98 -5.47 -5.00 -6.15
N LEU A 99 -6.35 -4.39 -5.35
CA LEU A 99 -7.23 -5.11 -4.41
C LEU A 99 -8.04 -6.19 -5.12
N LYS A 100 -8.67 -5.80 -6.23
CA LYS A 100 -9.54 -6.70 -6.97
C LYS A 100 -8.74 -7.88 -7.53
N ALA A 101 -7.53 -7.64 -8.02
CA ALA A 101 -6.64 -8.70 -8.49
C ALA A 101 -6.22 -9.64 -7.35
N LEU A 102 -5.82 -9.09 -6.20
CA LEU A 102 -5.44 -9.87 -5.02
C LEU A 102 -6.59 -10.72 -4.49
N ILE A 103 -7.80 -10.16 -4.39
CA ILE A 103 -8.97 -10.90 -3.93
C ILE A 103 -9.39 -11.97 -4.94
N LYS A 104 -9.27 -11.72 -6.25
CA LYS A 104 -9.50 -12.73 -7.27
C LYS A 104 -8.57 -13.94 -7.07
N GLN A 105 -7.28 -13.71 -6.83
CA GLN A 105 -6.33 -14.80 -6.52
C GLN A 105 -6.72 -15.55 -5.24
N ALA A 106 -7.19 -14.83 -4.21
CA ALA A 106 -7.68 -15.44 -2.97
C ALA A 106 -8.88 -16.36 -3.21
N ASP A 107 -9.89 -15.89 -3.94
CA ASP A 107 -11.09 -16.65 -4.29
C ASP A 107 -10.75 -17.89 -5.15
N GLU A 108 -9.78 -17.79 -6.06
CA GLU A 108 -9.31 -18.93 -6.87
C GLU A 108 -8.59 -20.00 -6.03
N ALA A 109 -7.84 -19.59 -5.00
CA ALA A 109 -7.11 -20.51 -4.13
C ALA A 109 -7.97 -21.13 -3.02
N ARG A 110 -9.00 -20.42 -2.55
CA ARG A 110 -9.91 -20.82 -1.48
C ARG A 110 -11.36 -20.67 -1.93
N PRO A 111 -11.89 -21.62 -2.73
CA PRO A 111 -13.26 -21.54 -3.25
C PRO A 111 -14.34 -21.72 -2.17
N ASP A 112 -13.95 -22.05 -0.94
CA ASP A 112 -14.82 -22.23 0.22
C ASP A 112 -15.36 -20.92 0.81
N GLU A 113 -14.71 -19.77 0.57
CA GLU A 113 -15.22 -18.45 0.95
C GLU A 113 -15.06 -17.49 -0.24
N LYS A 114 -16.08 -16.65 -0.45
CA LYS A 114 -16.06 -15.61 -1.49
C LYS A 114 -15.95 -14.23 -0.88
N VAL A 115 -14.84 -13.53 -1.13
CA VAL A 115 -14.62 -12.18 -0.61
C VAL A 115 -15.15 -11.14 -1.60
N VAL A 116 -16.25 -10.47 -1.26
CA VAL A 116 -16.90 -9.51 -2.18
C VAL A 116 -16.30 -8.11 -2.05
N VAL A 117 -15.63 -7.66 -3.12
CA VAL A 117 -15.15 -6.27 -3.27
C VAL A 117 -16.04 -5.50 -4.25
N HIS A 118 -16.92 -4.66 -3.70
CA HIS A 118 -17.74 -3.76 -4.51
C HIS A 118 -17.04 -2.41 -4.71
N ILE A 119 -16.58 -2.15 -5.94
CA ILE A 119 -15.80 -0.94 -6.31
C ILE A 119 -16.53 0.37 -5.93
N GLY A 120 -17.81 0.52 -6.30
CA GLY A 120 -18.59 1.72 -5.98
C GLY A 120 -18.68 2.01 -4.47
N ARG A 121 -19.01 0.99 -3.66
CA ARG A 121 -18.98 1.07 -2.19
C ARG A 121 -17.61 1.46 -1.67
N THR A 122 -16.53 0.87 -2.21
CA THR A 122 -15.15 1.20 -1.80
C THR A 122 -14.83 2.67 -2.04
N HIS A 123 -15.21 3.23 -3.19
CA HIS A 123 -15.01 4.65 -3.48
C HIS A 123 -15.76 5.55 -2.49
N ILE A 124 -17.04 5.27 -2.24
CA ILE A 124 -17.87 6.07 -1.33
C ILE A 124 -17.30 6.03 0.09
N ILE A 125 -17.02 4.83 0.61
CA ILE A 125 -16.47 4.67 1.98
C ILE A 125 -15.11 5.36 2.10
N THR A 126 -14.22 5.18 1.12
CA THR A 126 -12.89 5.80 1.13
C THR A 126 -12.98 7.32 1.05
N GLY A 127 -13.88 7.85 0.23
CA GLY A 127 -14.14 9.29 0.12
C GLY A 127 -14.59 9.89 1.45
N TRP A 128 -15.60 9.29 2.09
CA TRP A 128 -16.07 9.74 3.40
C TRP A 128 -14.97 9.66 4.46
N ARG A 129 -14.22 8.54 4.54
CA ARG A 129 -13.13 8.38 5.51
C ARG A 129 -12.06 9.46 5.35
N ASN A 130 -11.65 9.77 4.13
CA ASN A 130 -10.66 10.83 3.87
C ASN A 130 -11.21 12.23 4.11
N LEU A 131 -12.51 12.47 3.88
CA LEU A 131 -13.15 13.74 4.23
C LEU A 131 -13.13 13.95 5.75
N PHE A 132 -13.56 12.95 6.53
CA PHE A 132 -13.51 13.01 7.99
C PHE A 132 -12.07 13.17 8.50
N GLN A 133 -11.12 12.44 7.92
CA GLN A 133 -9.71 12.60 8.23
C GLN A 133 -9.22 14.03 8.00
N GLY A 134 -9.51 14.62 6.84
CA GLY A 134 -9.06 15.97 6.51
C GLY A 134 -9.59 17.05 7.47
N LEU A 135 -10.79 16.84 8.04
CA LEU A 135 -11.40 17.78 8.99
C LEU A 135 -10.91 17.56 10.43
N PHE A 136 -10.97 16.32 10.92
CA PHE A 136 -10.81 16.03 12.35
C PHE A 136 -9.42 15.54 12.74
N LEU A 137 -8.73 14.86 11.83
CA LEU A 137 -7.46 14.21 12.12
C LEU A 137 -6.54 14.24 10.89
N PRO A 138 -6.13 15.44 10.43
CA PRO A 138 -5.32 15.57 9.23
C PRO A 138 -3.98 14.87 9.44
N TYR A 139 -3.90 13.69 8.85
CA TYR A 139 -2.74 12.82 8.79
C TYR A 139 -2.38 12.64 7.31
N VAL A 140 -1.09 12.51 6.99
CA VAL A 140 -0.64 12.55 5.58
C VAL A 140 -1.10 11.33 4.76
N PRO A 141 -1.01 10.08 5.25
CA PRO A 141 -1.54 8.91 4.56
C PRO A 141 -3.06 8.89 4.42
N LEU A 142 -3.56 8.48 3.25
CA LEU A 142 -5.00 8.31 3.02
C LEU A 142 -5.61 7.22 3.91
N LEU A 143 -6.84 7.44 4.43
CA LEU A 143 -7.63 6.42 5.11
C LEU A 143 -8.31 5.45 4.13
N GLY A 144 -7.49 4.77 3.33
CA GLY A 144 -7.93 3.82 2.31
C GLY A 144 -7.48 4.22 0.90
N PRO A 145 -7.75 3.37 -0.11
CA PRO A 145 -8.67 2.23 -0.04
C PRO A 145 -8.03 1.02 0.67
N GLN A 146 -6.71 0.88 0.65
CA GLN A 146 -5.99 -0.16 1.38
C GLN A 146 -4.51 0.17 1.58
N TRP A 147 -3.86 -0.59 2.47
CA TRP A 147 -2.40 -0.73 2.47
C TRP A 147 -2.04 -2.01 1.72
N THR A 148 -1.65 -1.87 0.45
CA THR A 148 -1.50 -3.00 -0.48
C THR A 148 -0.47 -4.04 -0.02
N GLY A 149 0.64 -3.63 0.61
CA GLY A 149 1.65 -4.56 1.13
C GLY A 149 1.10 -5.45 2.27
N GLY A 150 0.34 -4.86 3.19
CA GLY A 150 -0.33 -5.62 4.25
C GLY A 150 -1.45 -6.49 3.73
N GLN A 151 -2.21 -5.99 2.76
CA GLN A 151 -3.28 -6.74 2.12
C GLN A 151 -2.73 -7.98 1.40
N ALA A 152 -1.63 -7.84 0.68
CA ALA A 152 -0.98 -8.97 0.03
C ALA A 152 -0.45 -9.98 1.04
N LEU A 153 0.02 -9.55 2.23
CA LEU A 153 0.37 -10.48 3.31
C LEU A 153 -0.85 -11.27 3.79
N VAL A 154 -1.99 -10.61 4.03
CA VAL A 154 -3.23 -11.26 4.45
C VAL A 154 -3.69 -12.26 3.40
N VAL A 155 -3.73 -11.85 2.12
CA VAL A 155 -4.12 -12.72 1.00
C VAL A 155 -3.17 -13.91 0.85
N GLN A 156 -1.86 -13.69 0.87
CA GLN A 156 -0.86 -14.76 0.76
C GLN A 156 -0.93 -15.74 1.92
N ARG A 157 -1.22 -15.26 3.14
CA ARG A 157 -1.45 -16.14 4.29
C ARG A 157 -2.71 -16.96 4.10
N TYR A 158 -3.82 -16.30 3.74
CA TYR A 158 -5.12 -16.93 3.54
C TYR A 158 -5.09 -18.03 2.46
N MET A 159 -4.45 -17.77 1.32
CA MET A 159 -4.30 -18.75 0.23
C MET A 159 -3.46 -19.99 0.59
N HIS A 160 -2.62 -19.90 1.62
CA HIS A 160 -1.69 -20.96 2.00
C HIS A 160 -1.97 -21.58 3.38
N ALA A 161 -2.95 -21.05 4.10
CA ALA A 161 -3.43 -21.58 5.36
C ALA A 161 -4.54 -22.60 5.12
N THR A 162 -4.63 -23.61 5.99
CA THR A 162 -5.80 -24.50 6.00
C THR A 162 -6.99 -23.78 6.64
N PRO A 163 -8.25 -24.20 6.36
CA PRO A 163 -9.43 -23.63 7.01
C PRO A 163 -9.38 -23.68 8.55
N GLU A 164 -8.67 -24.65 9.15
CA GLU A 164 -8.47 -24.73 10.60
C GLU A 164 -7.47 -23.68 11.12
N GLN A 165 -6.50 -23.27 10.29
CA GLN A 165 -5.51 -22.24 10.63
C GLN A 165 -6.06 -20.83 10.42
N GLU A 166 -6.81 -20.64 9.33
CA GLU A 166 -7.45 -19.38 8.98
C GLU A 166 -8.82 -19.70 8.36
N TYR A 167 -9.85 -19.62 9.20
CA TYR A 167 -11.23 -19.95 8.82
C TYR A 167 -11.78 -18.97 7.78
N THR A 168 -11.44 -17.68 7.89
CA THR A 168 -11.91 -16.64 6.98
C THR A 168 -10.81 -15.64 6.68
N TYR A 169 -10.81 -15.07 5.47
CA TYR A 169 -9.99 -13.93 5.09
C TYR A 169 -10.05 -12.78 6.12
N TRP A 170 -11.21 -12.56 6.74
CA TRP A 170 -11.42 -11.48 7.70
C TRP A 170 -10.62 -11.66 9.00
N GLY A 171 -10.26 -12.89 9.39
CA GLY A 171 -9.44 -13.14 10.57
C GLY A 171 -8.09 -12.45 10.44
N GLY A 172 -7.42 -12.62 9.29
CA GLY A 172 -6.17 -11.95 8.99
C GLY A 172 -6.27 -10.46 8.73
N ALA A 173 -7.27 -10.02 7.98
CA ALA A 173 -7.50 -8.59 7.73
C ALA A 173 -7.79 -7.81 9.03
N THR A 174 -8.56 -8.40 9.93
CA THR A 174 -8.92 -7.79 11.22
C THR A 174 -7.75 -7.83 12.20
N SER A 175 -7.02 -8.96 12.25
CA SER A 175 -5.85 -9.12 13.10
C SER A 175 -4.73 -8.14 12.76
N ILE A 176 -4.46 -7.91 11.46
CA ILE A 176 -3.44 -6.95 11.06
C ILE A 176 -3.86 -5.52 11.43
N PHE A 177 -5.12 -5.16 11.20
CA PHE A 177 -5.62 -3.81 11.49
C PHE A 177 -5.61 -3.49 12.99
N TRP A 178 -6.22 -4.35 13.81
CA TRP A 178 -6.25 -4.14 15.25
C TRP A 178 -4.91 -4.39 15.91
N GLY A 179 -4.13 -5.37 15.43
CA GLY A 179 -2.79 -5.63 15.92
C GLY A 179 -1.88 -4.42 15.76
N MET A 180 -1.89 -3.77 14.59
CA MET A 180 -1.16 -2.51 14.38
C MET A 180 -1.69 -1.39 15.26
N SER A 181 -3.02 -1.23 15.34
CA SER A 181 -3.64 -0.16 16.14
C SER A 181 -3.32 -0.29 17.63
N ILE A 182 -3.40 -1.49 18.18
CA ILE A 182 -3.06 -1.79 19.58
C ILE A 182 -1.55 -1.61 19.81
N ALA A 183 -0.72 -2.08 18.87
CA ALA A 183 0.74 -1.90 18.96
C ALA A 183 1.13 -0.42 19.02
N LEU A 184 0.43 0.46 18.30
CA LEU A 184 0.66 1.91 18.34
C LEU A 184 0.27 2.55 19.67
N LEU A 185 -0.58 1.92 20.48
CA LEU A 185 -0.94 2.39 21.82
C LEU A 185 0.09 1.98 22.87
N ILE A 186 0.86 0.92 22.63
CA ILE A 186 1.82 0.37 23.58
C ILE A 186 3.16 1.08 23.40
N ASN A 187 3.52 1.96 24.35
CA ASN A 187 4.73 2.79 24.26
C ASN A 187 6.02 1.97 24.06
N PRO A 188 6.29 0.88 24.81
CA PRO A 188 7.48 0.06 24.58
C PRO A 188 7.64 -0.40 23.13
N ILE A 189 6.55 -0.81 22.48
CA ILE A 189 6.57 -1.25 21.08
C ILE A 189 6.92 -0.07 20.18
N VAL A 190 6.27 1.08 20.37
CA VAL A 190 6.52 2.27 19.56
C VAL A 190 7.97 2.75 19.68
N GLN A 191 8.52 2.80 20.91
CA GLN A 191 9.88 3.28 21.14
C GLN A 191 10.95 2.36 20.55
N ILE A 192 10.70 1.04 20.52
CA ILE A 192 11.55 0.09 19.80
C ILE A 192 11.48 0.33 18.29
N MET A 193 10.31 0.64 17.75
CA MET A 193 10.11 0.77 16.31
C MET A 193 10.58 2.11 15.73
N ILE A 194 10.53 3.21 16.49
CA ILE A 194 10.90 4.56 16.03
C ILE A 194 12.32 4.60 15.42
N PRO A 195 13.38 4.09 16.08
CA PRO A 195 14.74 4.09 15.52
C PRO A 195 14.87 3.31 14.20
N ALA A 196 14.04 2.27 14.03
CA ALA A 196 14.08 1.38 12.88
C ALA A 196 13.02 1.69 11.82
N ARG A 197 12.34 2.84 11.92
CA ARG A 197 11.23 3.21 11.01
C ARG A 197 11.61 3.13 9.53
N ASN A 198 12.85 3.52 9.20
CA ASN A 198 13.33 3.54 7.81
C ASN A 198 13.50 2.14 7.24
N ILE A 199 13.88 1.16 8.07
CA ILE A 199 13.98 -0.25 7.68
C ILE A 199 12.58 -0.78 7.34
N GLY A 200 11.61 -0.53 8.23
CA GLY A 200 10.21 -0.93 8.00
C GLY A 200 9.61 -0.28 6.75
N PHE A 201 9.85 1.02 6.57
CA PHE A 201 9.40 1.75 5.39
C PHE A 201 10.03 1.21 4.10
N GLY A 202 11.34 0.99 4.09
CA GLY A 202 12.06 0.43 2.94
C GLY A 202 11.57 -0.97 2.56
N LEU A 203 11.41 -1.87 3.54
CA LEU A 203 10.89 -3.23 3.31
C LEU A 203 9.46 -3.19 2.76
N THR A 204 8.62 -2.31 3.30
CA THR A 204 7.23 -2.13 2.85
C THR A 204 7.19 -1.66 1.40
N LEU A 205 7.96 -0.62 1.06
CA LEU A 205 8.02 -0.10 -0.32
C LEU A 205 8.59 -1.13 -1.30
N LEU A 206 9.60 -1.90 -0.91
CA LEU A 206 10.20 -2.91 -1.76
C LEU A 206 9.20 -4.03 -2.09
N ILE A 207 8.49 -4.53 -1.09
CA ILE A 207 7.50 -5.61 -1.27
C ILE A 207 6.31 -5.09 -2.06
N GLN A 208 5.84 -3.88 -1.75
CA GLN A 208 4.79 -3.20 -2.50
C GLN A 208 5.17 -3.01 -3.97
N GLY A 209 6.37 -2.49 -4.24
CA GLY A 209 6.86 -2.26 -5.60
C GLY A 209 6.98 -3.56 -6.38
N TYR A 210 7.48 -4.63 -5.75
CA TYR A 210 7.53 -5.96 -6.37
C TYR A 210 6.13 -6.48 -6.72
N LEU A 211 5.19 -6.43 -5.77
CA LEU A 211 3.84 -6.96 -5.98
C LEU A 211 3.04 -6.19 -7.02
N CYS A 212 3.08 -4.86 -7.00
CA CYS A 212 2.45 -4.05 -8.04
C CYS A 212 3.03 -4.32 -9.43
N SER A 213 4.35 -4.47 -9.52
CA SER A 213 5.01 -4.78 -10.80
C SER A 213 4.64 -6.19 -11.29
N TYR A 214 4.61 -7.17 -10.38
CA TYR A 214 4.23 -8.54 -10.70
C TYR A 214 2.78 -8.62 -11.20
N LEU A 215 1.84 -8.04 -10.45
CA LEU A 215 0.42 -8.02 -10.82
C LEU A 215 0.18 -7.22 -12.12
N ALA A 216 0.85 -6.09 -12.32
CA ALA A 216 0.74 -5.34 -13.57
C ALA A 216 1.17 -6.18 -14.78
N MET A 217 2.26 -6.94 -14.66
CA MET A 217 2.72 -7.83 -15.74
C MET A 217 1.81 -9.04 -15.94
N GLU A 218 1.22 -9.56 -14.86
CA GLU A 218 0.22 -10.64 -14.90
C GLU A 218 -1.07 -10.19 -15.60
N MET A 219 -1.47 -8.93 -15.42
CA MET A 219 -2.64 -8.33 -16.09
C MET A 219 -2.40 -8.04 -17.59
N CYS A 220 -1.15 -8.03 -18.05
CA CYS A 220 -0.83 -7.82 -19.47
C CYS A 220 -0.88 -9.14 -20.25
N GLU A 221 -1.79 -9.23 -21.21
CA GLU A 221 -2.00 -10.38 -22.09
C GLU A 221 -1.02 -10.37 -23.28
N THR A 222 -0.79 -9.21 -23.88
CA THR A 222 0.04 -9.06 -25.10
C THR A 222 1.42 -8.46 -24.83
N ASN A 223 2.37 -8.69 -25.74
CA ASN A 223 3.68 -8.04 -25.66
C ASN A 223 3.60 -6.52 -25.84
N VAL A 224 2.61 -6.03 -26.59
CA VAL A 224 2.35 -4.59 -26.75
C VAL A 224 1.95 -3.98 -25.41
N GLN A 225 0.99 -4.58 -24.70
CA GLN A 225 0.60 -4.14 -23.35
C GLN A 225 1.78 -4.11 -22.38
N ARG A 226 2.64 -5.15 -22.40
CA ARG A 226 3.86 -5.21 -21.58
C ARG A 226 4.83 -4.08 -21.90
N ALA A 227 5.01 -3.76 -23.19
CA ALA A 227 5.86 -2.65 -23.62
C ALA A 227 5.29 -1.30 -23.15
N ILE A 228 3.97 -1.09 -23.28
CA ILE A 228 3.29 0.11 -22.78
C ILE A 228 3.50 0.25 -21.27
N ALA A 229 3.25 -0.81 -20.49
CA ALA A 229 3.47 -0.81 -19.05
C ALA A 229 4.93 -0.48 -18.67
N GLY A 230 5.91 -1.02 -19.40
CA GLY A 230 7.33 -0.71 -19.23
C GLY A 230 7.65 0.77 -19.51
N ILE A 231 7.11 1.34 -20.59
CA ILE A 231 7.30 2.76 -20.92
C ILE A 231 6.61 3.66 -19.90
N MET A 232 5.42 3.30 -19.41
CA MET A 232 4.73 4.02 -18.33
C MET A 232 5.59 4.11 -17.08
N ALA A 233 6.23 2.99 -16.69
CA ALA A 233 7.14 2.96 -15.55
C ALA A 233 8.38 3.85 -15.79
N GLY A 234 8.99 3.77 -16.98
CA GLY A 234 10.11 4.62 -17.36
C GLY A 234 9.76 6.11 -17.36
N ALA A 235 8.59 6.47 -17.87
CA ALA A 235 8.08 7.84 -17.87
C ALA A 235 7.83 8.37 -16.45
N LEU A 236 7.25 7.55 -15.58
CA LEU A 236 7.06 7.88 -14.17
C LEU A 236 8.40 8.15 -13.49
N ILE A 237 9.40 7.28 -13.71
CA ILE A 237 10.74 7.47 -13.15
C ILE A 237 11.37 8.77 -13.67
N MET A 238 11.35 8.98 -14.99
CA MET A 238 11.89 10.18 -15.63
C MET A 238 11.27 11.47 -15.05
N ALA A 239 9.94 11.49 -14.88
CA ALA A 239 9.21 12.65 -14.38
C ALA A 239 9.49 12.97 -12.89
N ASN A 240 10.09 12.04 -12.13
CA ASN A 240 10.59 12.35 -10.78
C ASN A 240 11.92 13.13 -10.81
N TYR A 241 12.72 12.95 -11.85
CA TYR A 241 14.03 13.63 -11.99
C TYR A 241 13.95 14.89 -12.86
N ILE A 242 13.03 14.92 -13.83
CA ILE A 242 12.85 16.03 -14.76
C ILE A 242 11.49 16.67 -14.49
N LYS A 243 11.51 17.83 -13.82
CA LYS A 243 10.31 18.65 -13.61
C LYS A 243 9.91 19.34 -14.91
N LEU A 244 9.04 18.68 -15.66
CA LEU A 244 8.43 19.27 -16.85
C LEU A 244 7.42 20.35 -16.42
N TRP A 245 7.58 21.57 -16.91
CA TRP A 245 6.62 22.68 -16.80
C TRP A 245 6.29 23.20 -15.38
N GLY A 246 7.00 22.74 -14.34
CA GLY A 246 6.86 23.26 -12.97
C GLY A 246 5.47 23.10 -12.33
N SER A 247 4.56 22.35 -12.96
CA SER A 247 3.18 22.20 -12.51
C SER A 247 2.98 20.91 -11.73
N PRO A 248 2.27 20.93 -10.57
CA PRO A 248 1.89 19.74 -9.82
C PRO A 248 1.04 18.75 -10.64
N PHE A 249 0.36 19.24 -11.68
CA PHE A 249 -0.45 18.41 -12.56
C PHE A 249 0.41 17.41 -13.36
N PHE A 250 1.59 17.81 -13.80
CA PHE A 250 2.56 16.95 -14.49
C PHE A 250 3.46 16.19 -13.50
N SER A 251 2.86 15.72 -12.40
CA SER A 251 3.53 14.84 -11.46
C SER A 251 3.93 13.52 -12.11
N ALA A 252 4.89 12.81 -11.52
CA ALA A 252 5.36 11.53 -12.03
C ALA A 252 4.25 10.48 -12.26
N PRO A 253 3.29 10.26 -11.33
CA PRO A 253 2.17 9.35 -11.57
C PRO A 253 1.27 9.79 -12.72
N ALA A 254 0.99 11.09 -12.83
CA ALA A 254 0.16 11.64 -13.90
C ALA A 254 0.83 11.47 -15.27
N MET A 255 2.13 11.76 -15.36
CA MET A 255 2.90 11.58 -16.60
C MET A 255 2.94 10.12 -17.06
N GLY A 256 3.17 9.19 -16.13
CA GLY A 256 3.11 7.76 -16.43
C GLY A 256 1.76 7.36 -17.01
N LEU A 257 0.65 7.84 -16.42
CA LEU A 257 -0.70 7.55 -16.90
C LEU A 257 -0.99 8.18 -18.27
N ILE A 258 -0.66 9.46 -18.45
CA ILE A 258 -0.90 10.19 -19.72
C ILE A 258 -0.18 9.49 -20.87
N ILE A 259 1.10 9.17 -20.68
CA ILE A 259 1.89 8.46 -21.71
C ILE A 259 1.31 7.08 -21.97
N GLY A 260 0.89 6.36 -20.91
CA GLY A 260 0.20 5.08 -21.05
C GLY A 260 -1.06 5.15 -21.90
N ILE A 261 -1.92 6.14 -21.66
CA ILE A 261 -3.15 6.36 -22.43
C ILE A 261 -2.83 6.67 -23.89
N ILE A 262 -1.85 7.55 -24.16
CA ILE A 262 -1.45 7.90 -25.53
C ILE A 262 -0.97 6.64 -26.26
N LEU A 263 -0.10 5.85 -25.64
CA LEU A 263 0.45 4.64 -26.24
C LEU A 263 -0.61 3.56 -26.44
N TYR A 264 -1.52 3.37 -25.48
CA TYR A 264 -2.65 2.45 -25.63
C TYR A 264 -3.52 2.84 -26.83
N LEU A 265 -3.90 4.11 -26.93
CA LEU A 265 -4.72 4.61 -28.04
C LEU A 265 -4.00 4.50 -29.39
N SER A 266 -2.67 4.57 -29.40
CA SER A 266 -1.87 4.54 -30.63
C SER A 266 -1.52 3.14 -31.11
N LEU A 267 -1.21 2.23 -30.17
CA LEU A 267 -0.59 0.95 -30.46
C LEU A 267 -1.54 -0.24 -30.28
N GLU A 268 -2.59 -0.09 -29.48
CA GLU A 268 -3.44 -1.20 -29.07
C GLU A 268 -4.94 -0.96 -29.36
N TYR A 269 -5.38 0.30 -29.31
CA TYR A 269 -6.76 0.63 -29.57
C TYR A 269 -7.12 0.45 -31.05
N GLU A 270 -7.61 -0.73 -31.38
CA GLU A 270 -8.34 -0.97 -32.60
C GLU A 270 -9.78 -0.47 -32.39
N GLY A 271 -10.07 0.74 -32.89
CA GLY A 271 -11.41 1.33 -32.76
C GLY A 271 -12.52 0.35 -33.17
N LYS A 272 -13.71 0.49 -32.55
CA LYS A 272 -14.92 -0.38 -32.66
C LYS A 272 -15.43 -0.71 -34.09
N GLY A 273 -14.69 -0.40 -35.16
CA GLY A 273 -15.04 -0.66 -36.56
C GLY A 273 -14.16 -1.65 -37.32
N LYS A 274 -13.13 -2.27 -36.72
CA LYS A 274 -12.24 -3.20 -37.46
C LYS A 274 -12.34 -4.68 -37.08
N THR A 275 -13.34 -5.08 -36.32
CA THR A 275 -13.70 -6.51 -36.18
C THR A 275 -14.61 -6.96 -37.33
N LYS A 276 -14.12 -6.88 -38.58
CA LYS A 276 -14.63 -7.69 -39.69
C LYS A 276 -13.51 -7.96 -40.70
N LYS A 277 -13.25 -9.27 -40.86
CA LYS A 277 -12.39 -9.96 -41.86
C LYS A 277 -10.89 -9.91 -41.53
N LYS A 278 -10.17 -11.02 -41.50
CA LYS A 278 -10.40 -12.36 -42.09
C LYS A 278 -9.61 -13.38 -41.28
#